data_AF-A0A7D5M5X8-F1
#
_entry.id   AF-A0A7D5M5X8-F1
#
_cell.length_a   1.000
_cell.length_b   1.000
_cell.length_c   1.000
_cell.angle_alpha   90.00
_cell.angle_beta   90.00
_cell.angle_gamma   90.00
#
_symmetry.space_group_name_H-M   'P 1'
#
loop_
_entity.id
_entity.type
_entity.pdbx_description
1 polymer ?
#
loop_
_entity_poly.entity_id
_entity_poly.type
_entity_poly.pdbx_seq_one_letter_code
_entity_poly.pdbx_strand_id
1 'polypeptide(L)' 'MDNDENLPVQCHPIIKAKKEKKMKQCKLCGTPFGKEPTNEELESHWKKHHSWHWEYNKEKTPEDALLKKRD' A
#
# COMPACT_ATOMS: atom_id res chain seq x y z
N MET A 1 53.70 29.31 -2.73
CA MET A 1 53.92 27.85 -2.88
C MET A 1 52.74 27.20 -2.24
N ASP A 2 51.66 27.27 -3.00
CA ASP A 2 50.29 26.97 -2.63
C ASP A 2 50.15 25.45 -2.66
N ASN A 3 50.06 24.84 -1.48
CA ASN A 3 49.77 23.42 -1.36
C ASN A 3 48.27 23.27 -1.16
N ASP A 4 47.57 23.28 -2.29
CA ASP A 4 46.15 22.98 -2.42
C ASP A 4 45.93 21.51 -2.04
N GLU A 5 45.58 21.27 -0.78
CA GLU A 5 45.29 19.93 -0.25
C GLU A 5 43.93 19.47 -0.82
N ASN A 6 44.02 18.77 -1.94
CA ASN A 6 42.90 18.16 -2.64
C ASN A 6 42.22 17.11 -1.74
N LEU A 7 41.14 17.50 -1.07
CA LEU A 7 40.32 16.60 -0.27
C LEU A 7 39.44 15.73 -1.21
N PRO A 8 39.48 14.39 -1.11
CA PRO A 8 38.66 13.54 -1.97
C PRO A 8 37.18 13.71 -1.63
N VAL A 9 36.44 14.31 -2.57
CA VAL A 9 34.98 14.37 -2.54
C VAL A 9 34.40 12.96 -2.65
N GLN A 10 34.11 12.33 -1.52
CA GLN A 10 33.31 11.11 -1.47
C GLN A 10 31.87 11.45 -1.83
N CYS A 11 31.46 11.13 -3.06
CA CYS A 11 30.07 11.14 -3.47
C CYS A 11 29.30 10.04 -2.72
N HIS A 12 28.61 10.40 -1.64
CA HIS A 12 27.59 9.53 -1.05
C HIS A 12 26.37 9.49 -1.99
N PRO A 13 25.89 8.31 -2.42
CA PRO A 13 24.62 8.24 -3.11
C PRO A 13 23.51 8.58 -2.10
N ILE A 14 22.84 9.73 -2.28
CA ILE A 14 21.61 10.08 -1.56
C ILE A 14 20.47 9.23 -2.14
N ILE A 15 20.48 7.92 -1.88
CA ILE A 15 19.32 7.08 -2.15
C ILE A 15 18.35 7.35 -1.00
N LYS A 16 17.47 8.33 -1.17
CA LYS A 16 16.26 8.43 -0.34
C LYS A 16 15.47 7.15 -0.57
N ALA A 17 15.64 6.17 0.31
CA ALA A 17 14.82 4.97 0.34
C ALA A 17 13.35 5.40 0.44
N LYS A 18 12.64 5.44 -0.69
CA LYS A 18 11.19 5.53 -0.72
C LYS A 18 10.73 4.23 -0.07
N LYS A 19 10.37 4.29 1.22
CA LYS A 19 9.72 3.20 1.92
C LYS A 19 8.42 2.91 1.17
N GLU A 20 8.47 1.95 0.25
CA GLU A 20 7.32 1.48 -0.52
C GLU A 20 6.34 0.86 0.48
N LYS A 21 5.41 1.70 0.96
CA LYS A 21 4.30 1.25 1.78
C LYS A 21 3.45 0.38 0.88
N LYS A 22 3.53 -0.95 1.07
CA LYS A 22 2.74 -1.96 0.35
C LYS A 22 1.27 -1.54 0.32
N MET A 23 0.79 -1.15 -0.86
CA MET A 23 -0.63 -0.85 -1.09
C MET A 23 -1.45 -2.10 -0.81
N LYS A 24 -2.57 -1.94 -0.09
CA LYS A 24 -3.50 -3.05 0.09
C LYS A 24 -4.25 -3.26 -1.23
N GLN A 25 -4.72 -4.47 -1.52
CA GLN A 25 -5.47 -4.75 -2.74
C GLN A 25 -6.69 -5.58 -2.40
N CYS A 26 -7.77 -5.38 -3.16
CA CYS A 26 -8.94 -6.24 -3.11
C CYS A 26 -8.55 -7.65 -3.57
N LYS A 27 -8.81 -8.67 -2.75
CA LYS A 27 -8.51 -10.06 -3.07
C LYS A 27 -9.49 -10.68 -4.08
N LEU A 28 -10.63 -10.04 -4.30
CA LEU A 28 -11.68 -10.52 -5.21
C LEU A 28 -11.45 -10.05 -6.66
N CYS A 29 -11.04 -8.79 -6.84
CA CYS A 29 -10.86 -8.19 -8.18
C CYS A 29 -9.46 -7.60 -8.43
N GLY A 30 -8.57 -7.61 -7.42
CA GLY A 30 -7.22 -7.05 -7.55
C GLY A 30 -7.13 -5.53 -7.49
N THR A 31 -8.26 -4.81 -7.34
CA THR A 31 -8.27 -3.35 -7.27
C THR A 31 -7.33 -2.85 -6.17
N PRO A 32 -6.37 -1.97 -6.50
CA PRO A 32 -5.51 -1.39 -5.50
C PRO A 32 -6.30 -0.44 -4.61
N PHE A 33 -6.16 -0.66 -3.32
CA PHE A 33 -6.52 0.30 -2.29
C PHE A 33 -5.29 1.13 -1.92
N GLY A 34 -5.51 2.25 -1.24
CA GLY A 34 -4.43 3.03 -0.65
C GLY A 34 -3.59 2.23 0.37
N LYS A 35 -2.62 2.90 0.99
CA LYS A 35 -1.82 2.32 2.09
C LYS A 35 -2.68 1.88 3.29
N GLU A 36 -3.72 2.65 3.57
CA GLU A 36 -4.60 2.52 4.73
C GLU A 36 -6.02 2.81 4.25
N PRO A 37 -6.64 1.90 3.48
CA PRO A 37 -8.03 2.09 3.07
C PRO A 37 -8.89 2.15 4.31
N THR A 38 -9.77 3.15 4.34
CA THR A 38 -10.77 3.27 5.40
C THR A 38 -11.84 2.20 5.26
N ASN A 39 -12.53 1.88 6.34
CA ASN A 39 -13.64 0.94 6.30
C ASN A 39 -14.74 1.40 5.32
N GLU A 40 -14.99 2.72 5.24
CA GLU A 40 -15.94 3.30 4.30
C GLU A 40 -15.54 3.08 2.84
N GLU A 41 -14.25 3.25 2.49
CA GLU A 41 -13.76 2.95 1.13
C GLU A 41 -13.92 1.47 0.78
N LEU A 42 -13.63 0.59 1.73
CA LEU A 42 -13.80 -0.85 1.55
C LEU A 42 -15.28 -1.21 1.38
N GLU A 43 -16.17 -0.68 2.21
CA GLU A 43 -17.61 -0.89 2.08
C GLU A 43 -18.17 -0.33 0.77
N SER A 44 -17.75 0.87 0.37
CA SER A 44 -18.16 1.51 -0.88
C SER A 44 -17.71 0.68 -2.08
N HIS A 45 -16.45 0.23 -2.08
CA HIS A 45 -15.92 -0.66 -3.11
C HIS A 45 -16.70 -1.98 -3.15
N TRP A 46 -16.96 -2.58 -1.99
CA TRP A 46 -17.70 -3.83 -1.91
C TRP A 46 -19.12 -3.66 -2.46
N LYS A 47 -19.88 -2.68 -1.98
CA LYS A 47 -21.25 -2.41 -2.44
C LYS A 47 -21.31 -2.11 -3.94
N LYS A 48 -20.27 -1.50 -4.52
CA LYS A 48 -20.23 -1.19 -5.96
C LYS A 48 -19.81 -2.36 -6.85
N HIS A 49 -18.79 -3.11 -6.44
CA HIS A 49 -18.15 -4.12 -7.30
C HIS A 49 -18.50 -5.56 -6.93
N HIS A 50 -18.95 -5.79 -5.70
CA HIS A 50 -19.14 -7.11 -5.12
C HIS A 50 -20.45 -7.21 -4.31
N SER A 51 -21.47 -6.38 -4.64
CA SER A 51 -22.77 -6.39 -3.96
C SER A 51 -23.41 -7.78 -3.92
N TRP A 52 -23.22 -8.60 -4.96
CA TRP A 52 -23.72 -9.96 -5.01
C TRP A 52 -23.11 -10.89 -3.93
N HIS A 53 -21.91 -10.58 -3.43
CA HIS A 53 -21.24 -11.34 -2.38
C HIS A 53 -21.54 -10.83 -0.95
N TRP A 54 -22.45 -9.85 -0.81
CA TRP A 54 -22.84 -9.28 0.48
C TRP A 54 -23.35 -10.35 1.46
N GLU A 55 -24.30 -11.19 1.04
CA GLU A 55 -24.96 -12.17 1.92
C GLU A 55 -23.96 -13.16 2.55
N TYR A 56 -22.97 -13.60 1.78
CA TYR A 56 -22.00 -14.62 2.21
C TYR A 56 -20.90 -14.07 3.14
N ASN A 57 -20.64 -12.77 3.11
CA ASN A 57 -19.59 -12.17 3.94
C ASN A 57 -20.13 -11.06 4.85
N LYS A 58 -21.46 -10.89 4.97
CA LYS A 58 -22.13 -9.99 5.93
C LYS A 58 -21.62 -10.15 7.36
N GLU A 59 -21.23 -11.36 7.73
CA GLU A 59 -20.72 -11.67 9.07
C GLU A 59 -19.22 -11.35 9.24
N LYS A 60 -18.53 -10.99 8.15
CA LYS A 60 -17.12 -10.63 8.13
C LYS A 60 -16.94 -9.12 8.01
N THR A 61 -15.85 -8.61 8.57
CA THR A 61 -15.49 -7.20 8.38
C THR A 61 -15.07 -6.93 6.93
N PRO A 62 -15.27 -5.71 6.41
CA PRO A 62 -14.84 -5.31 5.07
C PRO A 62 -13.35 -5.57 4.81
N GLU A 63 -12.52 -5.38 5.84
CA GLU A 63 -11.11 -5.72 5.79
C GLU A 63 -10.88 -7.22 5.59
N ASP A 64 -11.56 -8.09 6.33
CA ASP A 64 -11.37 -9.54 6.18
C ASP A 64 -11.93 -10.05 4.84
N ALA A 65 -13.07 -9.51 4.42
CA ALA A 65 -13.72 -9.88 3.17
C ALA A 65 -12.95 -9.42 1.93
N LEU A 66 -12.39 -8.21 1.94
CA LEU A 66 -11.74 -7.62 0.77
C LEU A 66 -10.22 -7.71 0.80
N LEU A 67 -9.58 -7.68 1.97
CA LEU A 67 -8.12 -7.65 2.06
C LEU A 67 -7.57 -9.05 2.25
N LYS A 68 -6.49 -9.37 1.54
CA LYS A 68 -5.73 -10.60 1.79
C LYS A 68 -4.86 -10.40 3.03
N LYS A 69 -5.10 -11.17 4.09
CA LYS A 69 -4.14 -11.30 5.20
C LYS A 69 -2.83 -11.84 4.60
N ARG A 70 -1.73 -11.13 4.81
CA ARG A 70 -0.40 -11.69 4.56
C ARG A 70 -0.11 -12.62 5.72
N ASP A 71 0.03 -13.91 5.41
CA ASP A 71 0.67 -14.91 6.27
C ASP A 71 2.14 -14.52 6.49
#